data_AF-A0A2Z6E7X6-F1
#
_entry.id   AF-A0A2Z6E7X6-F1
#
_cell.length_a   1.000
_cell.length_b   1.000
_cell.length_c   1.000
_cell.angle_alpha   90.00
_cell.angle_beta   90.00
_cell.angle_gamma   90.00
#
_symmetry.space_group_name_H-M   'P 1'
#
loop_
_entity.id
_entity.type
_entity.pdbx_description
1 polymer ?
#
loop_
_entity_poly.entity_id
_entity_poly.type
_entity_poly.pdbx_seq_one_letter_code
_entity_poly.pdbx_strand_id
1 'polypeptide(L)'
;MPAWCLLIAATPPAATTVYQCTDAAGAVSYQDVPCPPSARSKRLSLPDAGPSSALPAPATDTPLARPAPSPAPAAAEPPPPLLALFRCVRATDGGTYLSQNGQPAPYQAPLGMLGRFGAPLSQVYGPDHGAAGMSAPEANRGRVTAALVANYYVWVQDRCEALSPAETCAALADAYAEVERKLQRAFDSQKPPLEARERTLLEQLRACR
;
A
#
# COMPACT_ATOMS: atom_id res chain seq x y z
N MET A 1 36.75 59.14 35.61
CA MET A 1 36.72 58.98 34.14
C MET A 1 35.52 58.10 33.81
N PRO A 2 34.52 58.60 33.06
CA PRO A 2 33.18 58.02 33.00
C PRO A 2 33.11 56.82 32.05
N ALA A 3 32.37 55.79 32.46
CA ALA A 3 32.02 54.63 31.66
C ALA A 3 30.80 54.97 30.79
N TRP A 4 30.98 54.96 29.46
CA TRP A 4 29.91 55.18 28.49
C TRP A 4 29.37 53.83 28.02
N CYS A 5 28.15 53.51 28.43
CA CYS A 5 27.36 52.42 27.87
C CYS A 5 26.85 52.82 26.48
N LEU A 6 27.30 52.13 25.42
CA LEU A 6 26.69 52.23 24.09
C LEU A 6 25.47 51.29 24.04
N LEU A 7 24.28 51.89 23.99
CA LEU A 7 23.03 51.24 23.58
C LEU A 7 23.03 51.10 22.05
N ILE A 8 23.03 49.87 21.55
CA ILE A 8 22.83 49.58 20.12
C ILE A 8 21.31 49.52 19.88
N ALA A 9 20.78 50.51 19.17
CA ALA A 9 19.42 50.47 18.65
C ALA A 9 19.39 49.62 17.37
N ALA A 10 18.68 48.49 17.39
CA ALA A 10 18.40 47.69 16.20
C ALA A 10 17.16 48.26 15.48
N THR A 11 17.34 48.75 14.26
CA THR A 11 16.23 49.09 13.37
C THR A 11 15.59 47.82 12.82
N PRO A 12 14.25 47.65 12.89
CA PRO A 12 13.59 46.50 12.27
C PRO A 12 13.65 46.63 10.74
N PRO A 13 13.84 45.52 10.01
CA PRO A 13 13.86 45.53 8.55
C PRO A 13 12.48 45.93 8.00
N ALA A 14 12.46 46.80 6.99
CA ALA A 14 11.25 47.15 6.27
C ALA A 14 10.77 45.92 5.48
N ALA A 15 9.57 45.43 5.77
CA ALA A 15 8.98 44.31 5.05
C ALA A 15 8.35 44.79 3.74
N THR A 16 8.86 44.33 2.59
CA THR A 16 8.25 44.62 1.30
C THR A 16 7.01 43.72 1.11
N THR A 17 5.86 44.33 0.87
CA THR A 17 4.57 43.63 0.75
C THR A 17 4.29 43.34 -0.72
N VAL A 18 4.22 42.05 -1.06
CA VAL A 18 3.90 41.56 -2.41
C VAL A 18 2.50 40.95 -2.38
N TYR A 19 1.68 41.26 -3.38
CA TYR A 19 0.33 40.73 -3.55
C TYR A 19 0.33 39.59 -4.57
N GLN A 20 -0.16 38.43 -4.16
CA GLN A 20 -0.50 37.33 -5.07
C GLN A 20 -1.95 37.52 -5.54
N CYS A 21 -2.15 37.74 -6.83
CA CYS A 21 -3.45 37.92 -7.46
C CYS A 21 -3.80 36.66 -8.25
N THR A 22 -4.91 36.01 -7.90
CA THR A 22 -5.49 34.91 -8.69
C THR A 22 -6.73 35.41 -9.42
N ASP A 23 -6.74 35.31 -10.75
CA ASP A 23 -7.89 35.70 -11.57
C ASP A 23 -8.99 34.63 -11.59
N ALA A 24 -10.09 34.91 -12.30
CA ALA A 24 -11.23 33.99 -12.42
C ALA A 24 -10.93 32.74 -13.25
N ALA A 25 -9.88 32.76 -14.08
CA ALA A 25 -9.39 31.60 -14.84
C ALA A 25 -8.40 30.75 -14.04
N GLY A 26 -8.04 31.18 -12.82
CA GLY A 26 -7.08 30.50 -11.95
C GLY A 26 -5.62 30.86 -12.22
N ALA A 27 -5.33 31.83 -13.09
CA ALA A 27 -3.97 32.29 -13.33
C ALA A 27 -3.49 33.16 -12.17
N VAL A 28 -2.23 32.94 -11.75
CA VAL A 28 -1.61 33.60 -10.61
C VAL A 28 -0.57 34.61 -11.10
N SER A 29 -0.65 35.85 -10.61
CA SER A 29 0.38 36.88 -10.80
C SER A 29 0.82 37.48 -9.46
N TYR A 30 2.07 37.96 -9.38
CA TYR A 30 2.62 38.59 -8.17
C TYR A 30 2.97 40.04 -8.50
N GLN A 31 2.51 40.97 -7.66
CA GLN A 31 2.65 42.41 -7.92
C GLN A 31 2.84 43.18 -6.61
N ASP A 32 3.58 44.28 -6.66
CA ASP A 32 3.78 45.16 -5.50
C ASP A 32 2.62 46.15 -5.29
N VAL A 33 1.67 46.15 -6.23
CA VAL A 33 0.42 46.92 -6.18
C VAL A 33 -0.78 46.02 -5.82
N PRO A 34 -1.80 46.55 -5.12
CA PRO A 34 -3.01 45.81 -4.80
C PRO A 34 -3.68 45.22 -6.04
N CYS A 35 -4.16 43.98 -5.93
CA CYS A 35 -4.84 43.30 -7.02
C CYS A 35 -6.10 44.07 -7.47
N PRO A 36 -6.46 43.98 -8.77
CA PRO A 36 -7.73 44.49 -9.26
C PRO A 36 -8.90 43.79 -8.54
N PRO A 37 -10.05 44.47 -8.34
CA PRO A 37 -11.17 43.98 -7.51
C PRO A 37 -11.80 42.66 -8.00
N SER A 38 -11.52 42.27 -9.26
CA SER A 38 -11.98 41.01 -9.86
C SER A 38 -11.07 39.80 -9.57
N ALA A 39 -9.95 39.99 -8.88
CA ALA A 39 -9.00 38.93 -8.53
C ALA A 39 -8.96 38.69 -7.02
N ARG A 40 -8.76 37.44 -6.58
CA ARG A 40 -8.50 37.18 -5.15
C ARG A 40 -7.07 37.55 -4.83
N SER A 41 -6.88 38.36 -3.78
CA SER A 41 -5.57 38.83 -3.33
C SER A 41 -5.12 38.10 -2.07
N LYS A 42 -3.87 37.63 -2.06
CA LYS A 42 -3.17 37.18 -0.85
C LYS A 42 -1.90 38.02 -0.65
N ARG A 43 -1.81 38.72 0.49
CA ARG A 43 -0.61 39.51 0.85
C ARG A 43 0.47 38.61 1.42
N LEU A 44 1.69 38.81 0.93
CA LEU A 44 2.91 38.11 1.34
C LEU A 44 3.92 39.19 1.76
N SER A 45 4.40 39.11 3.00
CA SER A 45 5.52 39.94 3.44
C SER A 45 6.81 39.15 3.24
N LEU A 46 7.71 39.69 2.42
CA LEU A 46 9.05 39.15 2.27
C LEU A 46 10.01 39.92 3.18
N PRO A 47 10.91 39.24 3.91
CA PRO A 47 11.99 39.90 4.63
C PRO A 47 13.00 40.43 3.63
N ASP A 48 13.35 41.71 3.76
CA ASP A 48 14.35 42.36 2.90
C ASP A 48 15.73 41.75 3.15
N ALA A 49 16.40 41.31 2.09
CA ALA A 49 17.78 40.85 2.18
C ALA A 49 18.67 42.09 2.26
N GLY A 50 19.30 42.30 3.42
CA GLY A 50 20.12 43.48 3.72
C GLY A 50 21.19 43.79 2.66
N PRO A 51 21.66 45.05 2.60
CA PRO A 51 22.45 45.55 1.48
C PRO A 51 23.78 44.80 1.35
N SER A 52 23.97 44.14 0.20
CA SER A 52 25.26 43.66 -0.26
C SER A 52 26.14 44.87 -0.59
N SER A 53 27.12 45.17 0.27
CA SER A 53 28.09 46.22 0.00
C SER A 53 29.23 45.65 -0.86
N ALA A 54 29.08 45.75 -2.17
CA ALA A 54 30.19 45.69 -3.11
C ALA A 54 29.92 46.69 -4.25
N LEU A 55 30.75 47.73 -4.34
CA LEU A 55 30.66 48.71 -5.43
C LEU A 55 30.94 48.03 -6.77
N PRO A 56 30.17 48.32 -7.84
CA PRO A 56 30.42 47.77 -9.17
C PRO A 56 31.55 48.55 -9.88
N ALA A 57 32.48 47.81 -10.47
CA ALA A 57 33.45 48.33 -11.45
C ALA A 57 32.75 48.66 -12.79
N PRO A 58 33.26 49.61 -13.59
CA PRO A 58 32.58 50.08 -14.80
C PRO A 58 32.46 48.98 -15.87
N ALA A 59 31.27 48.97 -16.48
CA ALA A 59 30.79 47.97 -17.43
C ALA A 59 31.70 47.80 -18.65
N THR A 60 32.15 46.56 -18.86
CA THR A 60 32.48 46.04 -20.18
C THR A 60 31.27 45.23 -20.64
N ASP A 61 30.82 45.49 -21.86
CA ASP A 61 29.68 44.83 -22.52
C ASP A 61 29.72 43.32 -22.30
N THR A 62 28.92 42.87 -21.33
CA THR A 62 28.74 41.46 -21.01
C THR A 62 27.52 40.99 -21.78
N PRO A 63 27.63 39.93 -22.61
CA PRO A 63 26.48 39.37 -23.30
C PRO A 63 25.37 39.05 -22.29
N LEU A 64 24.13 39.44 -22.59
CA LEU A 64 22.91 39.17 -21.83
C LEU A 64 23.02 37.83 -21.09
N ALA A 65 23.29 37.89 -19.78
CA ALA A 65 23.33 36.72 -18.94
C ALA A 65 21.94 36.11 -18.95
N ARG A 66 21.81 34.94 -19.60
CA ARG A 66 20.61 34.12 -19.61
C ARG A 66 20.17 33.95 -18.16
N PRO A 67 18.90 34.26 -17.80
CA PRO A 67 18.43 34.08 -16.44
C PRO A 67 18.71 32.64 -15.99
N ALA A 68 19.32 32.51 -14.81
CA ALA A 68 19.61 31.21 -14.22
C ALA A 68 18.32 30.39 -14.16
N PRO A 69 18.34 29.10 -14.57
CA PRO A 69 17.16 28.26 -14.48
C PRO A 69 16.71 28.22 -13.02
N SER A 70 15.42 28.48 -12.81
CA SER A 70 14.77 28.40 -11.50
C SER A 70 15.11 27.05 -10.85
N PRO A 71 15.42 26.99 -9.53
CA PRO A 71 15.66 25.72 -8.86
C PRO A 71 14.44 24.81 -9.11
N ALA A 72 14.68 23.64 -9.70
CA ALA A 72 13.62 22.69 -9.97
C ALA A 72 12.86 22.41 -8.67
N PRO A 73 11.51 22.32 -8.72
CA PRO A 73 10.75 21.91 -7.55
C PRO A 73 11.36 20.62 -7.00
N ALA A 74 11.58 20.57 -5.69
CA ALA A 74 12.04 19.35 -5.02
C ALA A 74 11.15 18.20 -5.49
N ALA A 75 11.77 17.17 -6.08
CA ALA A 75 11.05 16.04 -6.61
C ALA A 75 10.14 15.50 -5.50
N ALA A 76 8.83 15.44 -5.77
CA ALA A 76 7.90 14.78 -4.89
C ALA A 76 8.42 13.36 -4.63
N GLU A 77 8.51 12.97 -3.36
CA GLU A 77 8.94 11.63 -3.00
C GLU A 77 8.02 10.62 -3.70
N PRO A 78 8.57 9.60 -4.40
CA PRO A 78 7.75 8.63 -5.10
C PRO A 78 6.80 7.95 -4.10
N PRO A 79 5.54 7.68 -4.49
CA PRO A 79 4.61 6.99 -3.62
C PRO A 79 5.20 5.65 -3.18
N PRO A 80 4.90 5.20 -1.95
CA PRO A 80 5.39 3.91 -1.47
C PRO A 80 4.97 2.80 -2.44
N PRO A 81 5.87 1.85 -2.77
CA PRO A 81 5.54 0.79 -3.70
C PRO A 81 4.40 -0.07 -3.16
N LEU A 82 3.42 -0.35 -4.03
CA LEU A 82 2.35 -1.28 -3.72
C LEU A 82 2.91 -2.68 -3.44
N LEU A 83 2.40 -3.33 -2.40
CA LEU A 83 2.74 -4.71 -2.09
C LEU A 83 2.32 -5.62 -3.25
N ALA A 84 3.24 -6.47 -3.72
CA ALA A 84 2.88 -7.51 -4.68
C ALA A 84 2.11 -8.64 -3.96
N LEU A 85 0.85 -8.83 -4.33
CA LEU A 85 0.04 -9.96 -3.88
C LEU A 85 -0.17 -10.95 -5.02
N PHE A 86 -0.37 -12.21 -4.64
CA PHE A 86 -0.62 -13.31 -5.56
C PHE A 86 -1.86 -14.09 -5.16
N ARG A 87 -2.68 -14.44 -6.14
CA ARG A 87 -3.83 -15.32 -5.99
C ARG A 87 -3.35 -16.72 -6.29
N CYS A 88 -3.32 -17.55 -5.27
CA CYS A 88 -2.90 -18.93 -5.36
C CYS A 88 -4.11 -19.86 -5.28
N VAL A 89 -4.08 -20.92 -6.08
CA VAL A 89 -5.06 -22.00 -6.07
C VAL A 89 -4.37 -23.25 -5.53
N ARG A 90 -4.90 -23.79 -4.45
CA ARG A 90 -4.38 -24.97 -3.79
C ARG A 90 -4.56 -26.20 -4.69
N ALA A 91 -3.50 -26.98 -4.84
CA ALA A 91 -3.50 -28.14 -5.72
C ALA A 91 -4.40 -29.29 -5.23
N THR A 92 -4.70 -29.36 -3.92
CA THR A 92 -5.49 -30.44 -3.33
C THR A 92 -6.99 -30.26 -3.52
N ASP A 93 -7.54 -29.10 -3.14
CA ASP A 93 -8.99 -28.85 -3.07
C ASP A 93 -9.45 -27.75 -4.03
N GLY A 94 -8.53 -27.09 -4.76
CA GLY A 94 -8.84 -25.94 -5.60
C GLY A 94 -9.15 -24.66 -4.80
N GLY A 95 -8.95 -24.67 -3.48
CA GLY A 95 -9.19 -23.52 -2.62
C GLY A 95 -8.29 -22.34 -2.99
N THR A 96 -8.86 -21.15 -3.09
CA THR A 96 -8.11 -19.93 -3.41
C THR A 96 -7.61 -19.24 -2.14
N TYR A 97 -6.37 -18.77 -2.13
CA TYR A 97 -5.79 -17.99 -1.05
C TYR A 97 -4.85 -16.91 -1.59
N LEU A 98 -4.52 -15.93 -0.74
CA LEU A 98 -3.57 -14.87 -1.08
C LEU A 98 -2.19 -15.17 -0.51
N SER A 99 -1.15 -14.95 -1.31
CA SER A 99 0.26 -15.05 -0.93
C SER A 99 1.00 -13.74 -1.21
N GLN A 100 2.03 -13.45 -0.42
CA GLN A 100 2.90 -12.28 -0.61
C GLN A 100 4.11 -12.56 -1.52
N ASN A 101 4.44 -13.83 -1.76
CA ASN A 101 5.62 -14.22 -2.55
C ASN A 101 5.28 -14.97 -3.85
N GLY A 102 4.05 -15.46 -4.00
CA GLY A 102 3.60 -16.19 -5.19
C GLY A 102 4.31 -17.52 -5.47
N GLN A 103 5.18 -17.97 -4.55
CA GLN A 103 6.00 -19.16 -4.71
C GLN A 103 5.90 -20.03 -3.46
N PRO A 104 4.75 -20.69 -3.24
CA PRO A 104 4.60 -21.65 -2.16
C PRO A 104 5.56 -22.83 -2.38
N ALA A 105 6.12 -23.37 -1.31
CA ALA A 105 6.94 -24.57 -1.40
C ALA A 105 6.07 -25.78 -1.83
N PRO A 106 6.60 -26.69 -2.66
CA PRO A 106 5.92 -27.96 -2.92
C PRO A 106 5.71 -28.72 -1.61
N TYR A 107 4.59 -29.43 -1.51
CA TYR A 107 4.26 -30.23 -0.32
C TYR A 107 3.72 -31.60 -0.71
N GLN A 108 3.83 -32.56 0.21
CA GLN A 108 3.23 -33.87 0.04
C GLN A 108 1.77 -33.84 0.45
N ALA A 109 0.90 -34.25 -0.46
CA ALA A 109 -0.52 -34.42 -0.20
C ALA A 109 -0.93 -35.90 -0.37
N PRO A 110 -1.85 -36.41 0.46
CA PRO A 110 -2.46 -37.71 0.22
C PRO A 110 -3.14 -37.72 -1.14
N LEU A 111 -2.90 -38.77 -1.92
CA LEU A 111 -3.41 -38.92 -3.28
C LEU A 111 -4.94 -38.85 -3.34
N GLY A 112 -5.62 -39.31 -2.29
CA GLY A 112 -7.07 -39.22 -2.15
C GLY A 112 -7.64 -37.79 -2.14
N MET A 113 -6.85 -36.80 -1.69
CA MET A 113 -7.31 -35.40 -1.63
C MET A 113 -7.42 -34.76 -3.02
N LEU A 114 -6.71 -35.28 -4.03
CA LEU A 114 -6.69 -34.70 -5.37
C LEU A 114 -7.96 -35.01 -6.20
N GLY A 115 -8.94 -35.70 -5.63
CA GLY A 115 -10.19 -36.08 -6.32
C GLY A 115 -10.00 -37.05 -7.50
N ARG A 116 -8.76 -37.42 -7.83
CA ARG A 116 -8.39 -38.26 -8.98
C ARG A 116 -8.88 -39.72 -8.85
N PHE A 117 -9.12 -40.16 -7.62
CA PHE A 117 -9.55 -41.53 -7.28
C PHE A 117 -10.95 -41.57 -6.65
N GLY A 118 -11.80 -40.58 -6.95
CA GLY A 118 -13.20 -40.62 -6.54
C GLY A 118 -13.95 -41.76 -7.24
N ALA A 119 -13.94 -42.95 -6.65
CA ALA A 119 -14.90 -43.98 -7.03
C ALA A 119 -16.30 -43.46 -6.69
N PRO A 120 -17.31 -43.59 -7.58
CA PRO A 120 -18.68 -43.22 -7.26
C PRO A 120 -19.12 -43.94 -5.98
N LEU A 121 -19.93 -43.26 -5.16
CA LEU A 121 -20.44 -43.83 -3.91
C LEU A 121 -21.10 -45.19 -4.13
N SER A 122 -21.75 -45.43 -5.27
CA SER A 122 -22.31 -46.74 -5.64
C SER A 122 -21.27 -47.83 -5.91
N GLN A 123 -20.06 -47.48 -6.29
CA GLN A 123 -18.96 -48.44 -6.44
C GLN A 123 -18.30 -48.75 -5.09
N VAL A 124 -18.38 -47.82 -4.13
CA VAL A 124 -17.90 -48.03 -2.75
C VAL A 124 -18.97 -48.67 -1.85
N TYR A 125 -20.25 -48.38 -2.09
CA TYR A 125 -21.38 -48.69 -1.21
C TYR A 125 -22.55 -49.41 -1.92
N GLY A 126 -22.38 -49.83 -3.16
CA GLY A 126 -23.42 -50.50 -3.94
C GLY A 126 -23.70 -51.95 -3.50
N PRO A 127 -24.83 -52.51 -3.96
CA PRO A 127 -25.32 -53.82 -3.51
C PRO A 127 -24.33 -54.95 -3.83
N ASP A 128 -23.59 -54.85 -4.94
CA ASP A 128 -22.62 -55.87 -5.36
C ASP A 128 -21.31 -55.84 -4.56
N HIS A 129 -21.05 -54.74 -3.83
CA HIS A 129 -19.79 -54.51 -3.12
C HIS A 129 -19.87 -54.62 -1.60
N GLY A 130 -21.04 -54.96 -1.06
CA GLY A 130 -21.30 -55.07 0.37
C GLY A 130 -21.81 -53.74 0.91
N ALA A 131 -23.12 -53.66 1.13
CA ALA A 131 -23.78 -52.47 1.61
C ALA A 131 -23.06 -51.87 2.83
N ALA A 132 -22.56 -50.63 2.70
CA ALA A 132 -22.15 -49.88 3.88
C ALA A 132 -23.38 -49.65 4.76
N GLY A 133 -23.34 -50.28 5.93
CA GLY A 133 -24.47 -50.43 6.83
C GLY A 133 -24.48 -51.80 7.51
N MET A 134 -23.79 -52.79 6.97
CA MET A 134 -23.56 -54.04 7.68
C MET A 134 -22.34 -53.89 8.60
N SER A 135 -22.55 -53.94 9.92
CA SER A 135 -21.49 -54.06 10.95
C SER A 135 -20.73 -55.39 10.90
N ALA A 136 -20.68 -56.04 9.72
CA ALA A 136 -20.00 -57.31 9.47
C ALA A 136 -18.56 -57.03 9.01
N PRO A 137 -17.55 -57.17 9.87
CA PRO A 137 -16.16 -56.82 9.54
C PRO A 137 -15.57 -57.74 8.46
N GLU A 138 -16.12 -58.95 8.33
CA GLU A 138 -15.66 -59.99 7.40
C GLU A 138 -16.04 -59.68 5.95
N ALA A 139 -17.22 -59.09 5.73
CA ALA A 139 -17.71 -58.71 4.40
C ALA A 139 -16.95 -57.51 3.80
N ASN A 140 -16.26 -56.73 4.64
CA ASN A 140 -15.52 -55.53 4.28
C ASN A 140 -14.00 -55.77 4.11
N ARG A 141 -13.51 -57.01 4.33
CA ARG A 141 -12.09 -57.32 4.14
C ARG A 141 -11.69 -57.18 2.66
N GLY A 142 -10.79 -56.23 2.39
CA GLY A 142 -10.01 -56.18 1.15
C GLY A 142 -10.56 -55.32 0.00
N ARG A 143 -11.66 -54.56 0.18
CA ARG A 143 -12.32 -53.86 -0.94
C ARG A 143 -11.95 -52.38 -1.10
N VAL A 144 -11.70 -51.65 -0.02
CA VAL A 144 -10.98 -50.37 -0.02
C VAL A 144 -10.24 -50.29 1.32
N THR A 145 -8.93 -50.47 1.32
CA THR A 145 -8.15 -50.30 2.55
C THR A 145 -7.88 -48.82 2.75
N ALA A 146 -8.00 -48.31 3.99
CA ALA A 146 -7.53 -46.97 4.34
C ALA A 146 -6.07 -46.76 3.89
N ALA A 147 -5.28 -47.84 3.87
CA ALA A 147 -3.95 -47.91 3.30
C ALA A 147 -3.86 -47.46 1.83
N LEU A 148 -4.83 -47.81 0.96
CA LEU A 148 -4.79 -47.42 -0.45
C LEU A 148 -5.04 -45.93 -0.67
N VAL A 149 -5.76 -45.27 0.23
CA VAL A 149 -6.12 -43.83 0.13
C VAL A 149 -5.12 -42.96 0.90
N ALA A 150 -4.61 -43.45 2.04
CA ALA A 150 -3.76 -42.69 2.95
C ALA A 150 -2.25 -42.98 2.80
N ASN A 151 -1.81 -44.11 2.24
CA ASN A 151 -0.38 -44.42 2.16
C ASN A 151 0.32 -43.88 0.91
N TYR A 152 -0.41 -43.36 -0.07
CA TYR A 152 0.19 -42.77 -1.26
C TYR A 152 0.19 -41.26 -1.14
N TYR A 153 1.36 -40.70 -0.87
CA TYR A 153 1.60 -39.26 -0.91
C TYR A 153 2.25 -38.89 -2.24
N VAL A 154 1.81 -37.78 -2.80
CA VAL A 154 2.38 -37.21 -4.02
C VAL A 154 2.80 -35.76 -3.76
N TRP A 155 3.87 -35.35 -4.44
CA TRP A 155 4.29 -33.96 -4.44
C TRP A 155 3.35 -33.13 -5.29
N VAL A 156 2.81 -32.09 -4.68
CA VAL A 156 1.92 -31.14 -5.34
C VAL A 156 2.46 -29.73 -5.19
N GLN A 157 2.07 -28.88 -6.13
CA GLN A 157 2.49 -27.49 -6.21
C GLN A 157 1.26 -26.63 -6.47
N ASP A 158 1.04 -25.64 -5.62
CA ASP A 158 -0.02 -24.67 -5.82
C ASP A 158 0.32 -23.75 -7.00
N ARG A 159 -0.72 -23.27 -7.72
CA ARG A 159 -0.56 -22.35 -8.84
C ARG A 159 -0.88 -20.95 -8.40
N CYS A 160 0.03 -20.01 -8.64
CA CYS A 160 -0.13 -18.62 -8.24
C CYS A 160 -0.02 -17.67 -9.42
N GLU A 161 -0.87 -16.65 -9.42
CA GLU A 161 -0.87 -15.56 -10.39
C GLU A 161 -0.73 -14.23 -9.65
N ALA A 162 0.05 -13.30 -10.19
CA ALA A 162 0.19 -11.96 -9.62
C ALA A 162 -1.14 -11.21 -9.77
N LEU A 163 -1.57 -10.53 -8.71
CA LEU A 163 -2.72 -9.62 -8.78
C LEU A 163 -2.31 -8.34 -9.50
N SER A 164 -3.26 -7.78 -10.24
CA SER A 164 -3.14 -6.39 -10.69
C SER A 164 -3.15 -5.43 -9.48
N PRO A 165 -2.71 -4.16 -9.67
CA PRO A 165 -2.78 -3.15 -8.63
C PRO A 165 -4.21 -2.96 -8.08
N ALA A 166 -5.21 -2.95 -8.96
CA ALA A 166 -6.61 -2.81 -8.57
C ALA A 166 -7.11 -4.00 -7.74
N GLU A 167 -6.79 -5.23 -8.17
CA GLU A 167 -7.15 -6.44 -7.43
C GLU A 167 -6.44 -6.48 -6.06
N THR A 168 -5.18 -6.04 -6.00
CA THR A 168 -4.40 -5.97 -4.75
C THR A 168 -5.07 -5.02 -3.76
N CYS A 169 -5.46 -3.84 -4.20
CA CYS A 169 -6.14 -2.87 -3.35
C CYS A 169 -7.52 -3.34 -2.89
N ALA A 170 -8.28 -4.03 -3.76
CA ALA A 170 -9.55 -4.65 -3.39
C ALA A 170 -9.34 -5.76 -2.33
N ALA A 171 -8.35 -6.64 -2.53
CA ALA A 171 -8.03 -7.69 -1.59
C ALA A 171 -7.59 -7.16 -0.21
N LEU A 172 -6.82 -6.07 -0.18
CA LEU A 172 -6.44 -5.40 1.07
C LEU A 172 -7.64 -4.77 1.77
N ALA A 173 -8.56 -4.16 1.03
CA ALA A 173 -9.79 -3.59 1.57
C ALA A 173 -10.71 -4.67 2.15
N ASP A 174 -10.87 -5.80 1.47
CA ASP A 174 -11.63 -6.94 1.96
C ASP A 174 -11.02 -7.54 3.23
N ALA A 175 -9.70 -7.67 3.28
CA ALA A 175 -8.98 -8.13 4.46
C ALA A 175 -9.17 -7.17 5.65
N TYR A 176 -9.16 -5.86 5.40
CA TYR A 176 -9.41 -4.84 6.42
C TYR A 176 -10.85 -4.94 6.96
N ALA A 177 -11.85 -4.99 6.07
CA ALA A 177 -13.25 -5.12 6.46
C ALA A 177 -13.52 -6.40 7.27
N GLU A 178 -12.87 -7.52 6.93
CA GLU A 178 -12.95 -8.75 7.71
C GLU A 178 -12.31 -8.61 9.10
N VAL A 179 -11.20 -7.91 9.23
CA VAL A 179 -10.57 -7.63 10.54
C VAL A 179 -11.46 -6.72 11.39
N GLU A 180 -12.06 -5.67 10.83
CA GLU A 180 -13.02 -4.81 11.54
C GLU A 180 -14.23 -5.62 12.04
N ARG A 181 -14.82 -6.48 11.20
CA ARG A 181 -15.91 -7.37 11.61
C ARG A 181 -15.52 -8.29 12.77
N LYS A 182 -14.28 -8.78 12.79
CA LYS A 182 -13.77 -9.61 13.88
C LYS A 182 -13.57 -8.79 15.14
N LEU A 183 -12.99 -7.60 15.04
CA LEU A 183 -12.79 -6.69 16.17
C LEU A 183 -14.10 -6.36 16.88
N GLN A 184 -15.17 -6.10 16.12
CA GLN A 184 -16.51 -5.83 16.68
C GLN A 184 -17.07 -6.99 17.53
N ARG A 185 -16.64 -8.22 17.25
CA ARG A 185 -17.11 -9.45 17.93
C ARG A 185 -16.05 -10.05 18.86
N ALA A 186 -14.88 -9.43 18.95
CA ALA A 186 -13.72 -9.98 19.66
C ALA A 186 -13.82 -9.74 21.17
N PHE A 187 -13.46 -10.77 21.93
CA PHE A 187 -13.18 -10.63 23.36
C PHE A 187 -11.88 -9.85 23.58
N ASP A 188 -11.67 -9.30 24.78
CA ASP A 188 -10.49 -8.48 25.08
C ASP A 188 -9.17 -9.21 24.85
N SER A 189 -9.12 -10.53 25.06
CA SER A 189 -7.92 -11.34 24.76
C SER A 189 -7.64 -11.51 23.26
N GLN A 190 -8.63 -11.31 22.40
CA GLN A 190 -8.53 -11.47 20.94
C GLN A 190 -8.27 -10.15 20.22
N LYS A 191 -8.54 -8.99 20.86
CA LYS A 191 -8.37 -7.66 20.26
C LYS A 191 -6.92 -7.32 19.89
N PRO A 192 -5.91 -7.51 20.75
CA PRO A 192 -4.54 -7.04 20.45
C PRO A 192 -3.95 -7.54 19.12
N PRO A 193 -4.03 -8.85 18.77
CA PRO A 193 -3.53 -9.30 17.47
C PRO A 193 -4.34 -8.78 16.29
N LEU A 194 -5.65 -8.56 16.45
CA LEU A 194 -6.51 -8.01 15.40
C LEU A 194 -6.22 -6.52 15.16
N GLU A 195 -6.03 -5.72 16.21
CA GLU A 195 -5.65 -4.29 16.11
C GLU A 195 -4.24 -4.11 15.51
N ALA A 196 -3.30 -5.01 15.80
CA ALA A 196 -2.01 -5.03 15.13
C ALA A 196 -2.16 -5.31 13.62
N ARG A 197 -3.03 -6.25 13.27
CA ARG A 197 -3.31 -6.59 11.87
C ARG A 197 -4.01 -5.45 11.13
N GLU A 198 -4.98 -4.80 11.76
CA GLU A 198 -5.70 -3.65 11.25
C GLU A 198 -4.74 -2.50 10.90
N ARG A 199 -3.85 -2.12 11.82
CA ARG A 199 -2.83 -1.09 11.59
C ARG A 199 -1.94 -1.39 10.39
N THR A 200 -1.51 -2.65 10.26
CA THR A 200 -0.71 -3.11 9.10
C THR A 200 -1.48 -2.95 7.79
N LEU A 201 -2.76 -3.34 7.77
CA LEU A 201 -3.60 -3.24 6.57
C LEU A 201 -3.88 -1.78 6.20
N LEU A 202 -4.10 -0.90 7.18
CA LEU A 202 -4.26 0.54 6.95
C LEU A 202 -3.02 1.16 6.32
N GLU A 203 -1.82 0.79 6.78
CA GLU A 203 -0.57 1.24 6.19
C GLU A 203 -0.44 0.79 4.72
N GLN A 204 -0.77 -0.48 4.43
CA GLN A 204 -0.75 -1.02 3.07
C GLN A 204 -1.76 -0.32 2.16
N LEU A 205 -2.95 0.00 2.68
CA LEU A 205 -3.99 0.71 1.94
C LEU A 205 -3.65 2.17 1.62
N ARG A 206 -2.67 2.78 2.29
CA ARG A 206 -2.19 4.14 1.93
C ARG A 206 -1.52 4.16 0.56
N ALA A 207 -0.89 3.06 0.14
CA ALA A 207 -0.26 2.94 -1.17
C ALA A 207 -1.28 2.81 -2.32
N CYS A 208 -2.56 2.56 -1.99
CA CYS A 208 -3.66 2.42 -2.96
C CYS A 208 -4.37 3.74 -3.31
N ARG A 209 -3.89 4.88 -2.81
CA ARG A 209 -4.55 6.19 -2.90
C ARG A 209 -3.68 7.21 -3.62
#